data_AF-A0A2M7CLV5-F1
#
_entry.id   AF-A0A2M7CLV5-F1
#
_cell.length_a   1.000
_cell.length_b   1.000
_cell.length_c   1.000
_cell.angle_alpha   90.00
_cell.angle_beta   90.00
_cell.angle_gamma   90.00
#
_symmetry.space_group_name_H-M   'P 1'
#
loop_
_entity.id
_entity.type
_entity.pdbx_description
1 polymer ?
#
loop_
_entity_poly.entity_id
_entity_poly.type
_entity_poly.pdbx_seq_one_letter_code
_entity_poly.pdbx_strand_id
1 'polypeptide(L)'
;MKSKNIWAWIILIIGLVYFFLPLLATFEFSLKMIKDRYTFEAYRVAFTDRQFYLNFGYSFLWAMLTIVISLLLVVPTAYWVHWRMPKMRPWVEFVTLMPFVVPAVVLVFGMSRLYGGGLKLFGTPILVLTGTPILLIAGYVVLSLPYM
;
A
#
# COMPACT_ATOMS: atom_id res chain seq x y z
N MET A 1 -43.23 20.36 0.12
CA MET A 1 -42.39 19.29 0.72
C MET A 1 -41.45 18.78 -0.37
N LYS A 2 -40.13 18.93 -0.25
CA LYS A 2 -39.18 18.49 -1.28
C LYS A 2 -39.34 16.97 -1.50
N SER A 3 -39.67 16.57 -2.72
CA SER A 3 -39.76 15.18 -3.14
C SER A 3 -38.47 14.45 -2.76
N LYS A 4 -38.56 13.37 -1.98
CA LYS A 4 -37.39 12.53 -1.68
C LYS A 4 -36.94 11.92 -3.01
N ASN A 5 -35.70 12.20 -3.41
CA ASN A 5 -35.13 11.64 -4.64
C ASN A 5 -34.87 10.14 -4.45
N ILE A 6 -35.86 9.32 -4.77
CA ILE A 6 -35.83 7.85 -4.62
C ILE A 6 -34.65 7.24 -5.38
N TRP A 7 -34.28 7.80 -6.54
CA TRP A 7 -33.15 7.33 -7.34
C TRP A 7 -31.81 7.46 -6.62
N ALA A 8 -31.61 8.54 -5.86
CA ALA A 8 -30.39 8.72 -5.08
C ALA A 8 -30.24 7.61 -4.02
N TRP A 9 -31.35 7.22 -3.37
CA TRP A 9 -31.36 6.13 -2.41
C TRP A 9 -31.11 4.77 -3.05
N ILE A 10 -31.69 4.50 -4.21
CA ILE A 10 -31.45 3.26 -4.96
C ILE A 10 -29.96 3.14 -5.33
N ILE A 11 -29.36 4.18 -5.90
CA ILE A 11 -27.94 4.19 -6.28
C ILE A 11 -27.05 4.00 -5.05
N LEU A 12 -27.37 4.68 -3.94
CA LEU A 12 -26.64 4.53 -2.69
C LEU A 12 -26.71 3.09 -2.16
N ILE A 13 -27.90 2.47 -2.15
CA ILE A 13 -28.06 1.08 -1.69
C ILE A 13 -27.28 0.12 -2.59
N ILE A 14 -27.32 0.30 -3.91
CA ILE A 14 -26.54 -0.51 -4.85
C ILE A 14 -25.04 -0.37 -4.56
N GLY A 15 -24.55 0.85 -4.36
CA GLY A 15 -23.16 1.11 -4.01
C GLY A 15 -22.76 0.46 -2.68
N LEU A 16 -23.62 0.54 -1.66
CA LEU A 16 -23.39 -0.11 -0.37
C LEU A 16 -23.34 -1.63 -0.52
N VAL A 17 -24.30 -2.23 -1.23
CA VAL A 17 -24.30 -3.69 -1.46
C VAL A 17 -23.05 -4.10 -2.22
N TYR A 18 -22.69 -3.40 -3.29
CA TYR A 18 -21.48 -3.67 -4.07
C TYR A 18 -20.20 -3.64 -3.21
N PHE A 19 -20.09 -2.65 -2.30
CA PHE A 19 -18.92 -2.51 -1.43
C PHE A 19 -18.91 -3.49 -0.25
N PHE A 20 -20.03 -3.66 0.45
CA PHE A 20 -20.09 -4.43 1.70
C PHE A 20 -20.33 -5.92 1.49
N LEU A 21 -20.98 -6.33 0.39
CA LEU A 21 -21.28 -7.75 0.15
C LEU A 21 -20.00 -8.62 0.09
N PRO A 22 -18.91 -8.24 -0.60
CA PRO A 22 -17.67 -9.02 -0.58
C PRO A 22 -17.02 -9.09 0.81
N LEU A 23 -17.09 -8.01 1.60
CA LEU A 23 -16.55 -7.96 2.96
C LEU A 23 -17.32 -8.90 3.90
N LEU A 24 -18.66 -8.87 3.82
CA LEU A 24 -19.53 -9.76 4.56
C LEU A 24 -19.35 -11.21 4.13
N ALA A 25 -19.21 -11.47 2.82
CA ALA A 25 -18.92 -12.81 2.31
C ALA A 25 -17.56 -13.35 2.79
N THR A 26 -16.54 -12.49 2.84
CA THR A 26 -15.21 -12.86 3.36
C THR A 26 -15.27 -13.16 4.86
N PHE A 27 -16.04 -12.38 5.62
CA PHE A 27 -16.28 -12.62 7.04
C PHE A 27 -17.12 -13.89 7.28
N GLU A 28 -18.14 -14.14 6.47
CA GLU A 28 -18.91 -15.38 6.55
C GLU A 28 -18.03 -16.59 6.22
N PHE A 29 -17.17 -16.47 5.20
CA PHE A 29 -16.21 -17.50 4.82
C PHE A 29 -15.22 -17.81 5.94
N SER A 30 -14.69 -16.78 6.63
CA SER A 30 -13.76 -16.99 7.75
C SER A 30 -14.40 -17.77 8.91
N LEU A 31 -15.72 -17.71 9.07
CA LEU A 31 -16.45 -18.47 10.09
C LEU A 31 -16.69 -19.94 9.72
N LYS A 32 -16.54 -20.31 8.45
CA LYS A 32 -16.81 -21.66 7.92
C LYS A 32 -15.56 -22.53 7.80
N MET A 33 -14.57 -22.35 8.68
CA MET A 33 -13.37 -23.21 8.69
C MET A 33 -13.74 -24.68 8.93
N ILE A 34 -14.72 -24.94 9.79
CA ILE A 34 -15.29 -26.27 10.00
C ILE A 34 -16.52 -26.41 9.10
N LYS A 35 -16.57 -27.50 8.32
CA LYS A 35 -17.69 -27.77 7.42
C LYS A 35 -19.03 -27.79 8.19
N ASP A 36 -20.05 -27.21 7.58
CA ASP A 36 -21.44 -27.22 8.07
C ASP A 36 -21.67 -26.50 9.43
N ARG A 37 -20.72 -25.68 9.90
CA ARG A 37 -20.79 -24.99 11.20
C ARG A 37 -20.18 -23.58 11.11
N TYR A 38 -20.86 -22.58 11.69
CA TYR A 38 -20.24 -21.27 11.95
C TYR A 38 -19.45 -21.30 13.24
N THR A 39 -18.16 -20.99 13.18
CA THR A 39 -17.24 -21.04 14.32
C THR A 39 -16.16 -19.97 14.21
N PHE A 40 -15.60 -19.53 15.34
CA PHE A 40 -14.41 -18.66 15.34
C PHE A 40 -13.10 -19.45 15.28
N GLU A 41 -13.13 -20.70 14.80
CA GLU A 41 -11.97 -21.59 14.81
C GLU A 41 -10.80 -21.03 13.98
N ALA A 42 -11.09 -20.41 12.82
CA ALA A 42 -10.07 -19.76 12.00
C ALA A 42 -9.27 -18.70 12.77
N TYR A 43 -9.94 -17.93 13.63
CA TYR A 43 -9.31 -16.91 14.45
C TYR A 43 -8.48 -17.55 15.56
N ARG A 44 -8.99 -18.61 16.20
CA ARG A 44 -8.22 -19.37 17.19
C ARG A 44 -6.92 -19.90 16.57
N VAL A 45 -7.00 -20.57 15.42
CA VAL A 45 -5.84 -21.11 14.71
C VAL A 45 -4.85 -19.99 14.35
N ALA A 46 -5.34 -18.90 13.73
CA ALA A 46 -4.49 -17.77 13.35
C ALA A 46 -3.77 -17.12 14.55
N PHE A 47 -4.47 -16.91 15.67
CA PHE A 47 -3.89 -16.30 16.88
C PHE A 47 -3.08 -17.27 17.74
N THR A 48 -3.08 -18.57 17.45
CA THR A 48 -2.15 -19.53 18.07
C THR A 48 -0.90 -19.78 17.22
N ASP A 49 -0.91 -19.35 15.95
CA ASP A 49 0.21 -19.55 15.04
C ASP A 49 1.31 -18.51 15.25
N ARG A 50 2.50 -18.97 15.64
CA ARG A 50 3.68 -18.10 15.78
C ARG A 50 4.09 -17.46 14.46
N GLN A 51 3.92 -18.14 13.33
CA GLN A 51 4.27 -17.60 12.01
C GLN A 51 3.38 -16.42 11.64
N PHE A 52 2.10 -16.46 12.03
CA PHE A 52 1.18 -15.33 11.83
C PHE A 52 1.73 -14.06 12.48
N TYR A 53 2.12 -14.11 13.75
CA TYR A 53 2.67 -12.94 14.45
C TYR A 53 3.98 -12.43 13.86
N LEU A 54 4.87 -13.34 13.43
CA LEU A 54 6.13 -12.95 12.78
C LEU A 54 5.86 -12.21 11.47
N ASN A 55 5.03 -12.78 10.60
CA ASN A 55 4.72 -12.19 9.28
C ASN A 55 3.91 -10.89 9.40
N PHE A 56 2.96 -10.86 10.34
CA PHE A 56 2.21 -9.64 10.66
C PHE A 56 3.13 -8.56 11.20
N GLY A 57 4.03 -8.90 12.14
CA GLY A 57 5.02 -7.99 12.70
C GLY A 57 5.96 -7.43 11.63
N TYR A 58 6.44 -8.25 10.70
CA TYR A 58 7.22 -7.78 9.56
C TYR A 58 6.44 -6.83 8.67
N SER A 59 5.21 -7.18 8.29
CA SER A 59 4.34 -6.29 7.48
C SER A 59 4.12 -4.94 8.15
N PHE A 60 3.84 -4.95 9.45
CA PHE A 60 3.66 -3.74 10.26
C PHE A 60 4.94 -2.90 10.31
N LEU A 61 6.10 -3.53 10.56
CA LEU A 61 7.39 -2.86 10.59
C LEU A 61 7.72 -2.19 9.24
N TRP A 62 7.54 -2.91 8.12
CA TRP A 62 7.80 -2.37 6.78
C TRP A 62 6.85 -1.22 6.44
N ALA A 63 5.58 -1.30 6.84
CA ALA A 63 4.62 -0.21 6.67
C ALA A 63 5.03 1.03 7.47
N MET A 64 5.43 0.87 8.74
CA MET A 64 5.89 1.99 9.58
C MET A 64 7.16 2.64 9.00
N LEU A 65 8.13 1.84 8.57
CA LEU A 65 9.35 2.37 7.94
C LEU A 65 9.03 3.13 6.65
N THR A 66 8.11 2.62 5.82
CA THR A 66 7.64 3.31 4.61
C THR A 66 7.04 4.67 4.96
N ILE A 67 6.13 4.74 5.95
CA ILE A 67 5.50 6.00 6.36
C ILE A 67 6.55 7.00 6.85
N VAL A 68 7.46 6.58 7.72
CA VAL A 68 8.51 7.45 8.26
C VAL A 68 9.39 8.00 7.14
N ILE A 69 9.85 7.14 6.22
CA ILE A 69 10.69 7.56 5.09
C ILE A 69 9.91 8.50 4.16
N SER A 70 8.67 8.18 3.82
CA SER A 70 7.82 9.04 2.98
C SER A 70 7.61 10.40 3.62
N LEU A 71 7.31 10.49 4.91
CA LEU A 71 7.14 11.76 5.61
C LEU A 71 8.44 12.58 5.64
N LEU A 72 9.57 11.93 5.96
CA LEU A 72 10.88 12.58 5.97
C LEU A 72 11.30 13.11 4.59
N LEU A 73 10.79 12.51 3.51
CA LEU A 73 11.05 12.96 2.15
C LEU A 73 10.06 14.05 1.71
N VAL A 74 8.76 13.79 1.84
CA VAL A 74 7.71 14.61 1.24
C VAL A 74 7.49 15.90 2.01
N VAL A 75 7.43 15.87 3.34
CA VAL A 75 7.15 17.05 4.17
C VAL A 75 8.18 18.18 3.95
N PRO A 76 9.50 17.95 4.06
CA PRO A 76 10.46 19.01 3.81
C PRO A 76 10.47 19.46 2.35
N THR A 77 10.27 18.53 1.39
CA THR A 77 10.20 18.86 -0.03
C THR A 77 9.02 19.80 -0.32
N ALA A 78 7.83 19.47 0.20
CA ALA A 78 6.63 20.29 0.06
C ALA A 78 6.86 21.68 0.67
N TYR A 79 7.42 21.76 1.87
CA TYR A 79 7.73 23.04 2.51
C TYR A 79 8.69 23.89 1.66
N TRP A 80 9.77 23.28 1.16
CA TRP A 80 10.80 23.98 0.40
C TRP A 80 10.28 24.52 -0.94
N VAL A 81 9.49 23.72 -1.65
CA VAL A 81 8.91 24.10 -2.94
C VAL A 81 7.94 25.27 -2.78
N HIS A 82 7.15 25.30 -1.70
CA HIS A 82 6.19 26.38 -1.47
C HIS A 82 6.85 27.67 -0.99
N TRP A 83 7.89 27.58 -0.15
CA TRP A 83 8.48 28.77 0.48
C TRP A 83 9.75 29.30 -0.19
N ARG A 84 10.62 28.42 -0.71
CA ARG A 84 11.93 28.83 -1.24
C ARG A 84 12.09 28.67 -2.75
N MET A 85 11.43 27.68 -3.35
CA MET A 85 11.64 27.33 -4.77
C MET A 85 10.32 27.10 -5.52
N PRO A 86 9.44 28.12 -5.64
CA PRO A 86 8.13 27.96 -6.28
C PRO A 86 8.23 27.54 -7.76
N LYS A 87 9.33 27.87 -8.44
CA LYS A 87 9.57 27.44 -9.84
C LYS A 87 9.76 25.92 -9.99
N MET A 88 10.14 25.21 -8.92
CA MET A 88 10.29 23.75 -8.93
C MET A 88 8.97 23.00 -8.76
N ARG A 89 7.89 23.70 -8.40
CA ARG A 89 6.61 23.10 -8.11
C ARG A 89 6.06 22.19 -9.22
N PRO A 90 6.03 22.61 -10.50
CA PRO A 90 5.47 21.75 -11.56
C PRO A 90 6.24 20.44 -11.72
N TRP A 91 7.56 20.46 -11.51
CA TRP A 91 8.41 19.27 -11.60
C TRP A 91 8.17 18.31 -10.45
N VAL A 92 8.03 18.84 -9.22
CA VAL A 92 7.72 18.02 -8.05
C VAL A 92 6.34 17.40 -8.20
N GLU A 93 5.33 18.18 -8.58
CA GLU A 93 3.97 17.67 -8.86
C GLU A 93 4.02 16.57 -9.94
N PHE A 94 4.74 16.78 -11.04
CA PHE A 94 4.93 15.77 -12.08
C PHE A 94 5.52 14.47 -11.52
N VAL A 95 6.61 14.55 -10.75
CA VAL A 95 7.26 13.37 -10.16
C VAL A 95 6.34 12.65 -9.17
N THR A 96 5.62 13.39 -8.33
CA THR A 96 4.69 12.80 -7.35
C THR A 96 3.48 12.12 -8.01
N LEU A 97 3.10 12.55 -9.22
CA LEU A 97 1.97 11.99 -9.97
C LEU A 97 2.38 10.86 -10.93
N MET A 98 3.67 10.72 -11.28
CA MET A 98 4.16 9.61 -12.11
C MET A 98 3.70 8.21 -11.66
N PRO A 99 3.65 7.89 -10.34
CA PRO A 99 3.21 6.58 -9.87
C PRO A 99 1.78 6.20 -10.30
N PHE A 100 0.91 7.17 -10.62
CA PHE A 100 -0.43 6.85 -11.14
C PHE A 100 -0.40 6.29 -12.56
N VAL A 101 0.60 6.67 -13.35
CA VAL A 101 0.75 6.24 -14.75
C VAL A 101 1.47 4.90 -14.83
N VAL A 102 2.40 4.64 -13.91
CA VAL A 102 3.23 3.43 -13.89
C VAL A 102 2.50 2.30 -13.15
N PRO A 103 2.17 1.17 -13.81
CA PRO A 103 1.57 0.04 -13.12
C PRO A 103 2.51 -0.53 -12.06
N ALA A 104 1.98 -0.93 -10.91
CA ALA A 104 2.77 -1.48 -9.81
C ALA A 104 3.66 -2.66 -10.24
N VAL A 105 3.16 -3.54 -11.11
CA VAL A 105 3.92 -4.69 -11.64
C VAL A 105 5.14 -4.23 -12.45
N VAL A 106 4.99 -3.17 -13.25
CA VAL A 106 6.09 -2.61 -14.05
C VAL A 106 7.14 -1.98 -13.15
N LEU A 107 6.73 -1.26 -12.10
CA LEU A 107 7.64 -0.71 -11.11
C LEU A 107 8.45 -1.80 -10.40
N VAL A 108 7.78 -2.85 -9.92
CA VAL A 108 8.43 -4.00 -9.26
C VAL A 108 9.41 -4.71 -10.20
N PHE A 109 8.99 -4.95 -11.45
CA PHE A 109 9.85 -5.57 -12.45
C PHE A 109 11.07 -4.69 -12.77
N GLY A 110 10.87 -3.39 -12.98
CA GLY A 110 11.94 -2.43 -13.23
C GLY A 110 12.94 -2.37 -12.08
N MET A 111 12.46 -2.25 -10.85
CA MET A 111 13.30 -2.28 -9.65
C MET A 111 14.05 -3.60 -9.52
N SER A 112 13.39 -4.74 -9.72
CA SER A 112 14.03 -6.05 -9.64
C SER A 112 15.09 -6.23 -10.73
N ARG A 113 14.86 -5.71 -11.93
CA ARG A 113 15.82 -5.79 -13.03
C ARG A 113 17.05 -4.91 -12.80
N LEU A 114 16.86 -3.71 -12.25
CA LEU A 114 17.92 -2.74 -11.99
C LEU A 114 18.71 -3.07 -10.72
N TYR A 115 18.03 -3.47 -9.66
CA TYR A 115 18.60 -3.64 -8.32
C TYR A 115 18.68 -5.10 -7.84
N GLY A 116 18.16 -6.06 -8.61
CA GLY A 116 18.24 -7.49 -8.28
C GLY A 116 19.67 -8.07 -8.29
N GLY A 117 20.63 -7.35 -8.87
CA GLY A 117 22.06 -7.67 -8.74
C GLY A 117 22.76 -7.04 -7.52
N GLY A 118 22.00 -6.38 -6.65
CA GLY A 118 22.52 -5.45 -5.64
C GLY A 118 22.84 -4.08 -6.21
N LEU A 119 22.98 -3.08 -5.33
CA LEU A 119 23.44 -1.76 -5.73
C LEU A 119 24.92 -1.84 -6.05
N LYS A 120 25.30 -1.53 -7.29
CA LYS A 120 26.69 -1.53 -7.74
C LYS A 120 27.18 -0.11 -7.96
N LEU A 121 28.32 0.23 -7.39
CA LEU A 121 29.04 1.47 -7.69
C LEU A 121 30.37 1.08 -8.34
N PHE A 122 30.66 1.64 -9.51
CA PHE A 122 31.85 1.29 -10.31
C PHE A 122 32.03 -0.23 -10.52
N GLY A 123 30.93 -0.98 -10.67
CA GLY A 123 30.94 -2.43 -10.85
C GLY A 123 31.09 -3.25 -9.57
N THR A 124 31.37 -2.62 -8.42
CA THR A 124 31.46 -3.28 -7.11
C THR A 124 30.11 -3.28 -6.38
N PRO A 125 29.62 -4.41 -5.86
CA PRO A 125 28.38 -4.45 -5.09
C PRO A 125 28.60 -3.80 -3.71
N ILE A 126 27.90 -2.70 -3.45
CA ILE A 126 27.95 -1.99 -2.16
C ILE A 126 26.85 -2.49 -1.22
N LEU A 127 25.70 -2.88 -1.77
CA LEU A 127 24.54 -3.29 -0.97
C LEU A 127 23.80 -4.45 -1.64
N VAL A 128 23.65 -5.56 -0.92
CA VAL A 128 22.81 -6.68 -1.34
C VAL A 128 21.36 -6.31 -1.05
N LEU A 129 20.56 -6.17 -2.11
CA LEU A 129 19.16 -5.78 -2.03
C LEU A 129 18.20 -6.95 -2.23
N THR A 130 18.70 -8.07 -2.77
CA THR A 130 17.95 -9.32 -2.95
C THR A 130 17.67 -10.00 -1.63
N GLY A 131 16.44 -10.49 -1.47
CA GLY A 131 16.00 -11.12 -0.21
C GLY A 131 15.81 -10.15 0.96
N THR A 132 15.94 -8.83 0.73
CA THR A 132 15.74 -7.80 1.74
C THR A 132 14.45 -7.00 1.46
N PRO A 133 13.79 -6.44 2.49
CA PRO A 133 12.59 -5.63 2.32
C PRO A 133 12.88 -4.23 1.78
N ILE A 134 14.15 -3.85 1.55
CA ILE A 134 14.55 -2.49 1.17
C ILE A 134 13.90 -2.07 -0.15
N LEU A 135 13.90 -2.96 -1.15
CA LEU A 135 13.25 -2.68 -2.44
C LEU A 135 11.72 -2.58 -2.32
N LEU A 136 11.13 -3.37 -1.42
CA LEU A 136 9.71 -3.30 -1.12
C LEU A 136 9.37 -1.95 -0.50
N ILE A 137 10.11 -1.52 0.53
CA ILE A 137 9.92 -0.24 1.20
C ILE A 137 10.10 0.91 0.20
N ALA A 138 11.18 0.90 -0.59
CA ALA A 138 11.42 1.93 -1.60
C ALA A 138 10.29 1.99 -2.65
N GLY A 139 9.80 0.83 -3.10
CA GLY A 139 8.65 0.74 -4.00
C GLY A 139 7.38 1.35 -3.40
N TYR A 140 7.08 1.04 -2.13
CA TYR A 140 5.93 1.61 -1.44
C TYR A 140 6.08 3.11 -1.17
N VAL A 141 7.29 3.61 -0.90
CA VAL A 141 7.55 5.05 -0.79
C VAL A 141 7.17 5.74 -2.10
N VAL A 142 7.64 5.23 -3.25
CA VAL A 142 7.31 5.76 -4.58
C VAL A 142 5.80 5.70 -4.84
N LEU A 143 5.15 4.57 -4.58
CA LEU A 143 3.70 4.42 -4.78
C LEU A 143 2.87 5.31 -3.84
N SER A 144 3.42 5.68 -2.68
CA SER A 144 2.74 6.54 -1.70
C SER A 144 2.87 8.03 -1.98
N LEU A 145 3.83 8.45 -2.81
CA LEU A 145 4.09 9.87 -3.12
C LEU A 145 2.84 10.71 -3.45
N PRO A 146 1.87 10.26 -4.27
CA PRO A 146 0.71 11.09 -4.59
C PRO A 146 -0.29 11.24 -3.43
N TYR A 147 -0.16 10.47 -2.36
CA TYR A 147 -1.09 10.46 -1.22
C TYR A 147 -0.51 11.08 0.06
N MET A 148 0.78 11.38 0.07
CA MET A 148 1.52 11.96 1.21
C MET A 148 1.53 13.48 1.13
#